data_AF-A0A0G1DV76-F1
#
_entry.id   AF-A0A0G1DV76-F1
#
_cell.length_a   1.000
_cell.length_b   1.000
_cell.length_c   1.000
_cell.angle_alpha   90.00
_cell.angle_beta   90.00
_cell.angle_gamma   90.00
#
_symmetry.space_group_name_H-M   'P 1'
#
loop_
_entity.id
_entity.type
_entity.pdbx_description
1 polymer ?
#
loop_
_entity_poly.entity_id
_entity_poly.type
_entity_poly.pdbx_seq_one_letter_code
_entity_poly.pdbx_strand_id
1 'polypeptide(L)'
;MINKFENLKEIPMGIPEKAETIIVEGRQPKHSGVDMRVKVMDHHFRSALLGRVIFQDNKGRMYRDVDIKGIGPIHMTWLNVRKLEPQSARHLKRGQTPYGFTDWKFAETDREMSEFFLEKGLRTSRVLAVVRLNEIIDEDGDKISINKAKERGYIKTTTEPVLEVRAFGTKARITDANETALTDAKKMIAQEFGRPELEKDNSEYLNWFSETLAKQLAIIHNNGYWHGYLTEHNITLDCRIVDFDSVEKLPPDKSKLQKNIVTDLYDAANSFISLISNLEYVDEDVKGALFSSFIRNYFENCDEKIGNNKIELIELFYKYIEEMEQKYDH
;
A
#
# COMPACT_ATOMS: atom_id res chain seq x y z
N MET A 1 15.41 -8.83 -38.61
CA MET A 1 16.32 -9.93 -38.18
C MET A 1 17.19 -9.34 -37.09
N ILE A 2 16.76 -9.39 -35.83
CA ILE A 2 16.85 -10.54 -34.89
C ILE A 2 18.31 -10.79 -34.46
N ASN A 3 18.47 -10.83 -33.13
CA ASN A 3 19.62 -11.26 -32.32
C ASN A 3 20.67 -10.19 -31.94
N LYS A 4 20.46 -9.61 -30.75
CA LYS A 4 21.50 -9.35 -29.74
C LYS A 4 20.85 -9.12 -28.36
N PHE A 5 20.26 -10.18 -27.82
CA PHE A 5 19.98 -10.33 -26.38
C PHE A 5 20.46 -11.73 -25.97
N GLU A 6 21.77 -11.92 -26.00
CA GLU A 6 22.42 -13.02 -25.32
C GLU A 6 23.41 -12.41 -24.33
N ASN A 7 23.40 -12.92 -23.10
CA ASN A 7 24.19 -12.53 -21.90
C ASN A 7 23.49 -11.67 -20.83
N LEU A 8 22.21 -11.92 -20.55
CA LEU A 8 21.77 -11.86 -19.16
C LEU A 8 22.16 -13.19 -18.51
N LYS A 9 23.27 -13.19 -17.75
CA LYS A 9 23.57 -14.31 -16.86
C LYS A 9 22.40 -14.45 -15.90
N GLU A 10 21.76 -15.61 -15.91
CA GLU A 10 20.82 -16.02 -14.88
C GLU A 10 21.49 -15.79 -13.52
N ILE A 11 20.95 -14.84 -12.75
CA ILE A 11 21.25 -14.76 -11.33
C ILE A 11 20.60 -16.01 -10.75
N PRO A 12 21.34 -16.95 -10.16
CA PRO A 12 20.73 -18.13 -9.58
C PRO A 12 19.80 -17.66 -8.47
N MET A 13 18.48 -17.76 -8.70
CA MET A 13 17.51 -17.66 -7.63
C MET A 13 17.84 -18.81 -6.67
N GLY A 14 18.35 -18.45 -5.49
CA GLY A 14 18.52 -19.41 -4.42
C GLY A 14 17.19 -20.11 -4.20
N ILE A 15 17.16 -21.41 -4.45
CA ILE A 15 16.08 -22.28 -4.00
C ILE A 15 16.02 -22.09 -2.48
N PRO A 16 14.89 -21.67 -1.89
CA PRO A 16 14.81 -21.58 -0.44
C PRO A 16 15.12 -22.95 0.13
N GLU A 17 16.25 -23.06 0.84
CA GLU A 17 16.51 -24.22 1.68
C GLU A 17 15.31 -24.38 2.61
N LYS A 18 14.76 -25.60 2.64
CA LYS A 18 13.56 -26.05 3.37
C LYS A 18 13.01 -25.03 4.37
N ALA A 19 11.76 -24.59 4.16
CA ALA A 19 10.99 -23.85 5.14
C ALA A 19 11.00 -24.61 6.49
N GLU A 20 11.83 -24.15 7.42
CA GLU A 20 11.82 -24.64 8.79
C GLU A 20 10.47 -24.27 9.40
N THR A 21 9.81 -25.27 9.99
CA THR A 21 8.59 -25.04 10.75
C THR A 21 8.97 -24.25 12.00
N ILE A 22 8.69 -22.94 12.00
CA ILE A 22 8.81 -22.13 13.21
C ILE A 22 7.62 -22.46 14.11
N ILE A 23 7.81 -23.40 15.03
CA ILE A 23 6.90 -23.60 16.15
C ILE A 23 7.22 -22.49 17.16
N VAL A 24 6.40 -21.44 17.20
CA VAL A 24 6.47 -20.46 18.29
C VAL A 24 5.84 -21.08 19.53
N GLU A 25 6.63 -21.82 20.30
CA GLU A 25 6.23 -22.20 21.66
C GLU A 25 6.18 -20.92 22.50
N GLY A 26 4.96 -20.55 22.93
CA GLY A 26 4.71 -19.36 23.72
C GLY A 26 5.37 -19.41 25.09
N ARG A 27 6.64 -18.99 25.18
CA ARG A 27 7.20 -18.45 26.41
C ARG A 27 6.70 -17.03 26.54
N GLN A 28 5.84 -16.77 27.53
CA GLN A 28 5.51 -15.39 27.88
C GLN A 28 6.81 -14.64 28.21
N PRO A 29 7.15 -13.56 27.48
CA PRO A 29 8.32 -12.78 27.80
C PRO A 29 8.08 -12.08 29.13
N LYS A 30 8.93 -12.41 30.10
CA LYS A 30 9.04 -11.66 31.35
C LYS A 30 9.59 -10.27 31.02
N HIS A 31 8.77 -9.24 31.20
CA HIS A 31 9.17 -7.84 31.42
C HIS A 31 10.08 -7.16 30.37
N SER A 32 9.70 -7.21 29.09
CA SER A 32 10.00 -6.09 28.19
C SER A 32 8.70 -5.32 28.01
N GLY A 33 8.68 -3.99 28.19
CA GLY A 33 7.48 -3.14 28.00
C GLY A 33 6.93 -3.08 26.56
N VAL A 34 7.06 -4.17 25.80
CA VAL A 34 6.58 -4.38 24.44
C VAL A 34 5.13 -4.85 24.54
N ASP A 35 4.20 -4.01 24.07
CA ASP A 35 2.80 -4.38 23.92
C ASP A 35 2.67 -5.44 22.81
N MET A 36 2.53 -6.71 23.21
CA MET A 36 2.43 -7.85 22.29
C MET A 36 0.99 -8.13 21.81
N ARG A 37 0.06 -7.19 22.00
CA ARG A 37 -1.30 -7.34 21.50
C ARG A 37 -1.31 -7.06 20.00
N VAL A 38 -1.84 -8.01 19.23
CA VAL A 38 -2.19 -7.79 17.82
C VAL A 38 -3.23 -6.67 17.77
N LYS A 39 -2.89 -5.54 17.14
CA LYS A 39 -3.78 -4.37 17.06
C LYS A 39 -4.42 -4.28 15.70
N VAL A 40 -5.71 -4.00 15.70
CA VAL A 40 -6.47 -3.78 14.48
C VAL A 40 -6.87 -2.32 14.43
N MET A 41 -6.80 -1.74 13.25
CA MET A 41 -7.22 -0.37 12.97
C MET A 41 -8.52 -0.41 12.18
N ASP A 42 -9.37 0.58 12.38
CA ASP A 42 -10.61 0.72 11.60
C ASP A 42 -10.28 0.81 10.10
N HIS A 43 -11.12 0.21 9.25
CA HIS A 43 -10.88 0.08 7.81
C HIS A 43 -9.74 -0.88 7.39
N HIS A 44 -9.02 -1.50 8.33
CA HIS A 44 -8.03 -2.55 8.04
C HIS A 44 -8.65 -3.95 8.17
N PHE A 45 -9.56 -4.29 7.25
CA PHE A 45 -10.46 -5.45 7.37
C PHE A 45 -9.80 -6.83 7.41
N ARG A 46 -8.52 -6.91 7.02
CA ARG A 46 -7.79 -8.19 6.88
C ARG A 46 -6.33 -8.13 7.29
N SER A 47 -5.95 -7.10 8.02
CA SER A 47 -4.56 -6.91 8.44
C SER A 47 -4.50 -6.39 9.86
N ALA A 48 -3.45 -6.80 10.58
CA ALA A 48 -3.23 -6.35 11.94
C ALA A 48 -1.76 -6.05 12.20
N LEU A 49 -1.53 -5.08 13.08
CA LEU A 49 -0.22 -4.74 13.60
C LEU A 49 0.23 -5.85 14.56
N LEU A 50 1.26 -6.59 14.16
CA LEU A 50 1.90 -7.61 14.98
C LEU A 50 2.76 -6.99 16.08
N GLY A 51 3.44 -5.87 15.76
CA GLY A 51 4.28 -5.17 16.73
C GLY A 51 4.95 -3.93 16.17
N ARG A 52 5.63 -3.19 17.05
CA ARG A 52 6.43 -2.01 16.71
C ARG A 52 7.87 -2.19 17.14
N VAL A 53 8.79 -2.20 16.18
CA VAL A 53 10.23 -2.31 16.40
C VAL A 53 10.94 -1.46 15.36
N ILE A 54 11.79 -0.52 15.78
CA ILE A 54 12.52 0.35 14.84
C ILE A 54 13.71 -0.43 14.26
N PHE A 55 13.81 -0.47 12.94
CA PHE A 55 14.96 -1.02 12.21
C PHE A 55 15.15 -0.29 10.88
N GLN A 56 16.27 -0.55 10.22
CA GLN A 56 16.60 0.04 8.92
C GLN A 56 17.03 -1.02 7.92
N ASP A 57 16.79 -0.74 6.63
CA ASP A 57 17.41 -1.51 5.56
C ASP A 57 18.85 -1.05 5.27
N ASN A 58 19.54 -1.77 4.37
CA ASN A 58 20.90 -1.42 3.94
C ASN A 58 21.00 -0.13 3.10
N LYS A 59 19.88 0.53 2.81
CA LYS A 59 19.82 1.84 2.15
C LYS A 59 19.45 2.95 3.14
N GLY A 60 19.34 2.64 4.44
CA GLY A 60 19.02 3.58 5.50
C GLY A 60 17.54 3.88 5.67
N ARG A 61 16.63 3.21 4.94
CA ARG A 61 15.19 3.42 5.08
C ARG A 61 14.73 2.89 6.41
N MET A 62 13.98 3.69 7.15
CA MET A 62 13.52 3.33 8.48
C MET A 62 12.15 2.63 8.43
N TYR A 63 11.98 1.60 9.24
CA TYR A 63 10.75 0.86 9.45
C TYR A 63 10.49 0.72 10.95
N ARG A 64 9.22 0.60 11.34
CA ARG A 64 8.79 0.46 12.72
C ARG A 64 7.63 -0.49 12.87
N ASP A 65 6.58 -0.31 12.08
CA ASP A 65 5.35 -1.07 12.19
C ASP A 65 5.48 -2.39 11.41
N VAL A 66 5.37 -3.52 12.11
CA VAL A 66 5.30 -4.85 11.50
C VAL A 66 3.85 -5.29 11.49
N ASP A 67 3.29 -5.42 10.30
CA ASP A 67 1.91 -5.78 10.00
C ASP A 67 1.84 -7.19 9.42
N ILE A 68 0.68 -7.83 9.58
CA ILE A 68 0.37 -9.10 8.94
C ILE A 68 -0.97 -8.98 8.21
N LYS A 69 -0.95 -9.19 6.89
CA LYS A 69 -2.13 -9.19 6.01
C LYS A 69 -2.54 -10.63 5.70
N GLY A 70 -3.85 -10.87 5.62
CA GLY A 70 -4.40 -12.20 5.34
C GLY A 70 -4.79 -13.00 6.58
N ILE A 71 -4.90 -12.36 7.75
CA ILE A 71 -5.20 -13.04 9.02
C ILE A 71 -6.67 -13.47 9.18
N GLY A 72 -7.46 -13.34 8.12
CA GLY A 72 -8.91 -13.49 8.17
C GLY A 72 -9.63 -12.15 8.40
N PRO A 73 -10.96 -12.18 8.44
CA PRO A 73 -11.77 -10.97 8.51
C PRO A 73 -11.74 -10.40 9.93
N ILE A 74 -11.53 -9.08 10.04
CA ILE A 74 -11.62 -8.37 11.30
C ILE A 74 -12.85 -7.47 11.28
N HIS A 75 -13.81 -7.76 12.15
CA HIS A 75 -14.95 -6.90 12.49
C HIS A 75 -15.77 -6.37 11.29
N MET A 76 -16.66 -7.20 10.74
CA MET A 76 -17.58 -6.79 9.67
C MET A 76 -19.02 -6.65 10.17
N THR A 77 -19.29 -5.62 10.97
CA THR A 77 -20.67 -5.30 11.41
C THR A 77 -21.58 -4.89 10.24
N TRP A 78 -21.02 -4.37 9.15
CA TRP A 78 -21.77 -3.86 7.98
C TRP A 78 -22.11 -4.94 6.94
N LEU A 79 -21.43 -6.08 6.96
CA LEU A 79 -21.62 -7.15 5.97
C LEU A 79 -22.48 -8.32 6.47
N ASN A 80 -23.02 -8.26 7.69
CA ASN A 80 -23.85 -9.33 8.25
C ASN A 80 -23.19 -10.74 8.13
N VAL A 81 -21.86 -10.82 8.12
CA VAL A 81 -21.15 -12.10 8.04
C VAL A 81 -21.03 -12.66 9.44
N ARG A 82 -22.18 -13.03 9.99
CA ARG A 82 -22.27 -13.75 11.27
C ARG A 82 -22.15 -15.25 11.12
N LYS A 83 -22.24 -15.77 9.89
CA LYS A 83 -22.08 -17.19 9.51
C LYS A 83 -21.75 -17.21 8.02
N LEU A 84 -20.64 -17.83 7.64
CA LEU A 84 -20.42 -18.13 6.23
C LEU A 84 -21.33 -19.31 5.88
N GLU A 85 -22.34 -19.07 5.05
CA GLU A 85 -22.93 -20.16 4.30
C GLU A 85 -21.82 -20.72 3.37
N PRO A 86 -21.46 -22.02 3.46
CA PRO A 86 -20.43 -22.69 2.67
C PRO A 86 -20.45 -22.43 1.15
N GLN A 87 -21.58 -21.95 0.63
CA GLN A 87 -21.77 -21.68 -0.80
C GLN A 87 -21.24 -20.29 -1.23
N SER A 88 -20.98 -19.38 -0.28
CA SER A 88 -20.64 -17.98 -0.56
C SER A 88 -19.32 -17.79 -1.30
N ALA A 89 -18.26 -18.57 -1.00
CA ALA A 89 -16.99 -18.48 -1.72
C ALA A 89 -17.06 -18.99 -3.18
N ARG A 90 -18.05 -19.83 -3.52
CA ARG A 90 -18.22 -20.39 -4.87
C ARG A 90 -18.75 -19.35 -5.87
N HIS A 91 -19.46 -18.33 -5.39
CA HIS A 91 -20.04 -17.26 -6.21
C HIS A 91 -19.14 -16.02 -6.34
N LEU A 92 -17.97 -16.02 -5.70
CA LEU A 92 -17.02 -14.90 -5.77
C LEU A 92 -16.44 -14.78 -7.19
N LYS A 93 -16.66 -13.61 -7.80
CA LYS A 93 -16.13 -13.24 -9.12
C LYS A 93 -14.60 -13.32 -9.11
N ARG A 94 -13.99 -13.48 -10.29
CA ARG A 94 -12.54 -13.41 -10.46
C ARG A 94 -12.04 -12.06 -9.90
N GLY A 95 -11.08 -12.08 -8.98
CA GLY A 95 -10.58 -10.89 -8.26
C GLY A 95 -11.17 -10.69 -6.86
N GLN A 96 -12.22 -11.43 -6.47
CA GLN A 96 -12.74 -11.40 -5.10
C GLN A 96 -12.07 -12.49 -4.26
N THR A 97 -11.43 -12.09 -3.16
CA THR A 97 -10.80 -13.02 -2.21
C THR A 97 -11.82 -13.39 -1.12
N PRO A 98 -11.97 -14.66 -0.75
CA PRO A 98 -12.79 -15.04 0.39
C PRO A 98 -12.35 -14.26 1.64
N TYR A 99 -13.34 -13.73 2.35
CA TYR A 99 -13.25 -12.74 3.43
C TYR A 99 -11.96 -12.80 4.27
N GLY A 100 -11.06 -11.86 3.99
CA GLY A 100 -9.91 -11.56 4.82
C GLY A 100 -8.65 -12.40 4.60
N PHE A 101 -8.66 -13.34 3.65
CA PHE A 101 -7.44 -14.02 3.23
C PHE A 101 -6.65 -13.21 2.20
N THR A 102 -5.36 -13.52 2.09
CA THR A 102 -4.48 -13.06 1.00
C THR A 102 -4.12 -14.28 0.14
N ASP A 103 -4.16 -14.12 -1.19
CA ASP A 103 -3.75 -15.15 -2.14
C ASP A 103 -2.24 -15.03 -2.44
N TRP A 104 -1.56 -16.17 -2.64
CA TRP A 104 -0.14 -16.22 -2.99
C TRP A 104 0.22 -15.26 -4.13
N LYS A 105 -0.58 -15.22 -5.21
CA LYS A 105 -0.25 -14.39 -6.38
C LYS A 105 -0.27 -12.90 -6.06
N PHE A 106 -1.20 -12.47 -5.20
CA PHE A 106 -1.27 -11.06 -4.80
C PHE A 106 -0.09 -10.70 -3.89
N ALA A 107 0.26 -11.54 -2.91
CA ALA A 107 1.42 -11.31 -2.04
C ALA A 107 2.75 -11.35 -2.82
N GLU A 108 2.84 -12.21 -3.84
CA GLU A 108 4.00 -12.30 -4.71
C GLU A 108 4.14 -11.04 -5.56
N THR A 109 3.07 -10.56 -6.20
CA THR A 109 3.07 -9.28 -6.92
C THR A 109 3.42 -8.12 -6.00
N ASP A 110 2.81 -8.02 -4.81
CA ASP A 110 3.08 -6.92 -3.87
C ASP A 110 4.55 -6.92 -3.41
N ARG A 111 5.12 -8.09 -3.11
CA ARG A 111 6.55 -8.25 -2.80
C ARG A 111 7.43 -7.81 -3.96
N GLU A 112 7.18 -8.31 -5.16
CA GLU A 112 8.02 -8.04 -6.33
C GLU A 112 7.99 -6.57 -6.72
N MET A 113 6.81 -5.97 -6.76
CA MET A 113 6.64 -4.55 -7.07
C MET A 113 7.19 -3.65 -5.97
N SER A 114 7.01 -4.00 -4.70
CA SER A 114 7.60 -3.26 -3.58
C SER A 114 9.12 -3.25 -3.67
N GLU A 115 9.76 -4.40 -3.85
CA GLU A 115 11.22 -4.47 -3.96
C GLU A 115 11.72 -3.74 -5.21
N PHE A 116 11.07 -3.92 -6.36
CA PHE A 116 11.38 -3.19 -7.59
C PHE A 116 11.36 -1.68 -7.38
N PHE A 117 10.30 -1.13 -6.78
CA PHE A 117 10.18 0.30 -6.56
C PHE A 117 11.09 0.82 -5.44
N LEU A 118 11.34 0.03 -4.38
CA LEU A 118 12.35 0.34 -3.37
C LEU A 118 13.73 0.54 -4.02
N GLU A 119 14.13 -0.31 -4.97
CA GLU A 119 15.39 -0.14 -5.70
C GLU A 119 15.45 1.18 -6.51
N LYS A 120 14.29 1.68 -6.96
CA LYS A 120 14.15 2.97 -7.66
C LYS A 120 14.06 4.18 -6.74
N GLY A 121 14.13 3.97 -5.42
CA GLY A 121 14.06 5.05 -4.43
C GLY A 121 12.63 5.38 -3.98
N LEU A 122 11.62 4.63 -4.42
CA LEU A 122 10.26 4.81 -3.92
C LEU A 122 10.21 4.46 -2.42
N ARG A 123 9.57 5.29 -1.59
CA ARG A 123 9.14 4.90 -0.24
C ARG A 123 7.88 4.04 -0.37
N THR A 124 8.00 2.77 -0.01
CA THR A 124 6.87 1.84 0.09
C THR A 124 7.05 0.92 1.31
N SER A 125 6.08 0.06 1.59
CA SER A 125 6.25 -1.05 2.52
C SER A 125 7.30 -2.03 2.02
N ARG A 126 7.82 -2.84 2.94
CA ARG A 126 8.64 -3.99 2.59
C ARG A 126 7.96 -5.28 2.98
N VAL A 127 7.84 -6.23 2.08
CA VAL A 127 7.34 -7.57 2.41
C VAL A 127 8.49 -8.36 3.03
N LEU A 128 8.39 -8.65 4.34
CA LEU A 128 9.40 -9.37 5.10
C LEU A 128 9.31 -10.88 4.88
N ALA A 129 8.07 -11.40 4.78
CA ALA A 129 7.82 -12.81 4.59
C ALA A 129 6.44 -13.05 3.96
N VAL A 130 6.34 -14.11 3.16
CA VAL A 130 5.07 -14.68 2.70
C VAL A 130 4.98 -16.10 3.24
N VAL A 131 4.00 -16.34 4.11
CA VAL A 131 3.86 -17.60 4.86
C VAL A 131 2.68 -18.37 4.32
N ARG A 132 2.93 -19.56 3.77
CA ARG A 132 1.86 -20.46 3.30
C ARG A 132 1.11 -21.06 4.49
N LEU A 133 -0.21 -21.06 4.42
CA LEU A 133 -1.05 -21.63 5.46
C LEU A 133 -1.30 -23.12 5.18
N ASN A 134 -1.08 -23.96 6.19
CA ASN A 134 -1.50 -25.37 6.18
C ASN A 134 -2.87 -25.54 6.84
N GLU A 135 -3.20 -24.67 7.79
CA GLU A 135 -4.39 -24.74 8.63
C GLU A 135 -4.94 -23.32 8.91
N ILE A 136 -6.23 -23.24 9.22
CA ILE A 136 -6.90 -22.05 9.76
C ILE A 136 -7.69 -22.41 11.02
N ILE A 137 -8.08 -21.39 11.79
CA ILE A 137 -9.07 -21.53 12.85
C ILE A 137 -10.45 -21.27 12.24
N ASP A 138 -11.39 -22.19 12.44
CA ASP A 138 -12.77 -22.02 11.98
C ASP A 138 -13.65 -21.26 12.99
N GLU A 139 -14.94 -21.13 12.68
CA GLU A 139 -15.90 -20.38 13.50
C GLU A 139 -16.15 -21.00 14.89
N ASP A 140 -15.88 -22.30 15.04
CA ASP A 140 -16.00 -23.04 16.29
C ASP A 140 -14.70 -22.96 17.13
N GLY A 141 -13.65 -22.34 16.59
CA GLY A 141 -12.33 -22.25 17.21
C GLY A 141 -11.44 -23.46 16.91
N ASP A 142 -11.88 -24.37 16.05
CA ASP A 142 -11.14 -25.58 15.71
C ASP A 142 -10.09 -25.31 14.62
N LYS A 143 -8.94 -25.98 14.74
CA LYS A 143 -7.94 -26.02 13.66
C LYS A 143 -8.43 -26.96 12.56
N ILE A 144 -8.53 -26.43 11.35
CA ILE A 144 -8.86 -27.22 10.16
C ILE A 144 -7.83 -26.98 9.06
N SER A 145 -7.54 -28.02 8.27
CA SER A 145 -6.64 -27.89 7.12
C SER A 145 -7.22 -26.97 6.04
N ILE A 146 -6.36 -26.37 5.22
CA ILE A 146 -6.81 -25.57 4.06
C ILE A 146 -7.70 -26.37 3.12
N ASN A 147 -7.42 -27.66 2.90
CA ASN A 147 -8.27 -28.51 2.05
C ASN A 147 -9.67 -28.65 2.62
N LYS A 148 -9.79 -28.91 3.93
CA LYS A 148 -11.08 -28.97 4.62
C LYS A 148 -11.80 -27.62 4.59
N ALA A 149 -11.07 -26.50 4.73
CA ALA A 149 -11.63 -25.16 4.59
C ALA A 149 -12.15 -24.87 3.17
N LYS A 150 -11.46 -25.36 2.13
CA LYS A 150 -11.90 -25.28 0.72
C LYS A 150 -13.14 -26.15 0.45
N GLU A 151 -13.17 -27.37 0.99
CA GLU A 151 -14.33 -28.27 0.90
C GLU A 151 -15.57 -27.66 1.56
N ARG A 152 -15.39 -27.05 2.73
CA ARG A 152 -16.41 -26.26 3.45
C ARG A 152 -16.72 -24.91 2.81
N GLY A 153 -16.00 -24.52 1.76
CA GLY A 153 -16.24 -23.27 1.03
C GLY A 153 -15.95 -21.98 1.82
N TYR A 154 -15.10 -22.06 2.84
CA TYR A 154 -14.54 -20.85 3.48
C TYR A 154 -13.49 -20.17 2.59
N ILE A 155 -12.79 -20.97 1.79
CA ILE A 155 -11.76 -20.52 0.85
C ILE A 155 -12.12 -21.03 -0.54
N LYS A 156 -11.93 -20.21 -1.58
CA LYS A 156 -12.12 -20.62 -2.97
C LYS A 156 -11.12 -21.72 -3.30
N THR A 157 -11.55 -22.75 -4.03
CA THR A 157 -10.71 -23.91 -4.36
C THR A 157 -9.40 -23.54 -5.05
N THR A 158 -9.42 -22.48 -5.86
CA THR A 158 -8.26 -21.95 -6.61
C THR A 158 -7.35 -21.02 -5.80
N THR A 159 -7.75 -20.58 -4.61
CA THR A 159 -6.96 -19.66 -3.79
C THR A 159 -5.87 -20.43 -3.06
N GLU A 160 -4.65 -19.90 -3.06
CA GLU A 160 -3.55 -20.37 -2.23
C GLU A 160 -3.39 -19.39 -1.05
N PRO A 161 -3.98 -19.69 0.12
CA PRO A 161 -4.03 -18.74 1.22
C PRO A 161 -2.67 -18.59 1.89
N VAL A 162 -2.26 -17.33 2.08
CA VAL A 162 -1.00 -16.95 2.71
C VAL A 162 -1.22 -15.85 3.75
N LEU A 163 -0.25 -15.71 4.65
CA LEU A 163 -0.02 -14.51 5.43
C LEU A 163 1.11 -13.72 4.80
N GLU A 164 0.92 -12.42 4.65
CA GLU A 164 1.93 -11.51 4.16
C GLU A 164 2.39 -10.61 5.32
N VAL A 165 3.65 -10.76 5.72
CA VAL A 165 4.25 -9.97 6.80
C VAL A 165 4.94 -8.76 6.17
N ARG A 166 4.52 -7.56 6.59
CA ARG A 166 4.92 -6.29 5.97
C ARG A 166 5.54 -5.36 7.00
N ALA A 167 6.51 -4.56 6.56
CA ALA A 167 7.14 -3.51 7.34
C ALA A 167 6.79 -2.13 6.78
N PHE A 168 6.40 -1.22 7.66
CA PHE A 168 6.10 0.18 7.35
C PHE A 168 6.89 1.10 8.29
N GLY A 169 7.12 2.36 7.92
CA GLY A 169 7.49 3.37 8.92
C GLY A 169 6.30 3.64 9.84
N THR A 170 5.15 3.96 9.25
CA THR A 170 3.84 3.83 9.92
C THR A 170 2.85 3.12 9.00
N LYS A 171 2.01 2.22 9.55
CA LYS A 171 0.94 1.60 8.76
C LYS A 171 -0.30 2.49 8.62
N ALA A 172 -0.38 3.58 9.39
CA ALA A 172 -1.50 4.51 9.34
C ALA A 172 -1.59 5.16 7.96
N ARG A 173 -2.79 5.12 7.39
CA ARG A 173 -3.14 5.66 6.07
C ARG A 173 -3.69 7.08 6.18
N ILE A 174 -3.86 7.76 5.06
CA ILE A 174 -4.55 9.06 5.04
C ILE A 174 -5.97 8.93 5.60
N THR A 175 -6.67 7.83 5.33
CA THR A 175 -7.99 7.56 5.94
C THR A 175 -7.96 7.45 7.47
N ASP A 176 -6.79 7.16 8.06
CA ASP A 176 -6.60 7.00 9.50
C ASP A 176 -6.17 8.33 10.15
N ALA A 177 -6.12 9.43 9.38
CA ALA A 177 -5.62 10.72 9.84
C ALA A 177 -6.48 11.27 10.99
N ASN A 178 -5.85 11.35 12.17
CA ASN A 178 -6.31 12.06 13.34
C ASN A 178 -5.07 12.60 14.08
N GLU A 179 -5.27 13.47 15.07
CA GLU A 179 -4.18 14.11 15.80
C GLU A 179 -3.13 13.11 16.33
N THR A 180 -3.57 11.97 16.84
CA THR A 180 -2.68 10.93 17.40
C THR A 180 -1.87 10.24 16.30
N ALA A 181 -2.52 9.81 15.21
CA ALA A 181 -1.88 9.13 14.10
C ALA A 181 -0.90 10.05 13.35
N LEU A 182 -1.28 11.31 13.16
CA LEU A 182 -0.46 12.34 12.55
C LEU A 182 0.77 12.66 13.40
N THR A 183 0.60 12.88 14.71
CA THR A 183 1.72 13.12 15.63
C THR A 183 2.72 11.96 15.60
N ASP A 184 2.21 10.72 15.60
CA ASP A 184 3.04 9.51 15.52
C ASP A 184 3.79 9.39 14.19
N ALA A 185 3.13 9.68 13.06
CA ALA A 185 3.76 9.69 11.74
C ALA A 185 4.84 10.78 11.63
N LYS A 186 4.52 12.02 12.04
CA LYS A 186 5.43 13.16 12.02
C LYS A 186 6.71 12.91 12.83
N LYS A 187 6.59 12.29 14.01
CA LYS A 187 7.74 11.83 14.82
C LYS A 187 8.64 10.86 14.06
N MET A 188 8.02 9.87 13.42
CA MET A 188 8.76 8.85 12.66
C MET A 188 9.54 9.48 11.49
N ILE A 189 8.89 10.38 10.74
CA ILE A 189 9.52 11.09 9.61
C ILE A 189 10.65 12.01 10.11
N ALA A 190 10.39 12.79 11.16
CA ALA A 190 11.40 13.67 11.74
C ALA A 190 12.65 12.90 12.19
N GLN A 191 12.44 11.71 12.77
CA GLN A 191 13.53 10.81 13.16
C GLN A 191 14.25 10.21 11.93
N GLU A 192 13.52 9.77 10.91
CA GLU A 192 14.11 9.18 9.70
C GLU A 192 15.00 10.17 8.94
N PHE A 193 14.58 11.42 8.82
CA PHE A 193 15.29 12.44 8.05
C PHE A 193 16.19 13.35 8.89
N GLY A 194 16.17 13.24 10.22
CA GLY A 194 16.87 14.18 11.12
C GLY A 194 16.33 15.61 11.02
N ARG A 195 15.03 15.75 10.77
CA ARG A 195 14.32 17.03 10.53
C ARG A 195 13.27 17.28 11.62
N PRO A 196 13.65 17.77 12.82
CA PRO A 196 12.74 17.95 13.96
C PRO A 196 11.61 18.96 13.71
N GLU A 197 11.75 19.85 12.72
CA GLU A 197 10.71 20.77 12.29
C GLU A 197 9.49 20.05 11.70
N LEU A 198 9.68 18.90 11.05
CA LEU A 198 8.57 18.08 10.52
C LEU A 198 7.67 17.51 11.62
N GLU A 199 8.20 17.37 12.84
CA GLU A 199 7.39 16.97 14.01
C GLU A 199 6.48 18.10 14.50
N LYS A 200 7.02 19.33 14.49
CA LYS A 200 6.43 20.46 15.21
C LYS A 200 5.51 21.32 14.36
N ASP A 201 5.77 21.40 13.06
CA ASP A 201 5.06 22.30 12.14
C ASP A 201 4.26 21.50 11.11
N ASN A 202 2.95 21.74 11.06
CA ASN A 202 2.05 21.09 10.10
C ASN A 202 2.30 21.57 8.67
N SER A 203 2.68 22.84 8.48
CA SER A 203 3.00 23.39 7.16
C SER A 203 4.25 22.75 6.59
N GLU A 204 5.30 22.59 7.40
CA GLU A 204 6.52 21.88 7.00
C GLU A 204 6.25 20.41 6.67
N TYR A 205 5.43 19.74 7.49
CA TYR A 205 4.99 18.36 7.20
C TYR A 205 4.20 18.27 5.89
N LEU A 206 3.24 19.17 5.65
CA LEU A 206 2.42 19.16 4.44
C LEU A 206 3.22 19.49 3.18
N ASN A 207 4.17 20.43 3.26
CA ASN A 207 5.09 20.72 2.17
C ASN A 207 5.95 19.48 1.85
N TRP A 208 6.55 18.86 2.88
CA TRP A 208 7.30 17.62 2.72
C TRP A 208 6.45 16.49 2.12
N PHE A 209 5.21 16.33 2.60
CA PHE A 209 4.30 15.28 2.13
C PHE A 209 3.93 15.49 0.66
N SER A 210 3.59 16.73 0.28
CA SER A 210 3.28 17.14 -1.10
C SER A 210 4.43 16.81 -2.04
N GLU A 211 5.63 17.31 -1.73
CA GLU A 211 6.83 17.08 -2.54
C GLU A 211 7.18 15.59 -2.63
N THR A 212 7.08 14.88 -1.51
CA THR A 212 7.41 13.46 -1.45
C THR A 212 6.41 12.67 -2.27
N LEU A 213 5.10 12.83 -2.08
CA LEU A 213 4.09 12.06 -2.82
C LEU A 213 4.20 12.29 -4.33
N ALA A 214 4.45 13.53 -4.75
CA ALA A 214 4.65 13.88 -6.14
C ALA A 214 5.86 13.15 -6.76
N LYS A 215 7.00 13.14 -6.06
CA LYS A 215 8.21 12.39 -6.47
C LYS A 215 7.95 10.89 -6.54
N GLN A 216 7.20 10.36 -5.58
CA GLN A 216 6.87 8.94 -5.48
C GLN A 216 6.02 8.48 -6.66
N LEU A 217 4.98 9.25 -6.99
CA LEU A 217 4.14 8.98 -8.14
C LEU A 217 4.94 9.07 -9.45
N ALA A 218 5.79 10.08 -9.59
CA ALA A 218 6.67 10.20 -10.76
C ALA A 218 7.59 8.98 -10.92
N ILE A 219 8.11 8.40 -9.83
CA ILE A 219 8.92 7.16 -9.89
C ILE A 219 8.10 6.00 -10.48
N ILE A 220 6.83 5.82 -10.07
CA ILE A 220 5.97 4.76 -10.62
C ILE A 220 5.81 4.93 -12.13
N HIS A 221 5.40 6.13 -12.55
CA HIS A 221 5.15 6.42 -13.96
C HIS A 221 6.42 6.36 -14.81
N ASN A 222 7.55 6.93 -14.36
CA ASN A 222 8.83 6.92 -15.09
C ASN A 222 9.33 5.49 -15.36
N ASN A 223 8.98 4.54 -14.50
CA ASN A 223 9.32 3.13 -14.68
C ASN A 223 8.30 2.36 -15.55
N GLY A 224 7.33 3.04 -16.16
CA GLY A 224 6.39 2.46 -17.12
C GLY A 224 5.22 1.73 -16.46
N TYR A 225 4.84 2.11 -15.24
CA TYR A 225 3.73 1.53 -14.49
C TYR A 225 2.70 2.59 -14.13
N TRP A 226 1.49 2.15 -13.81
CA TRP A 226 0.48 2.93 -13.10
C TRP A 226 -0.09 2.04 -11.99
N HIS A 227 -0.52 2.65 -10.90
CA HIS A 227 -1.03 1.98 -9.71
C HIS A 227 -2.51 1.64 -9.83
N GLY A 228 -3.32 2.56 -10.33
CA GLY A 228 -4.75 2.39 -10.58
C GLY A 228 -5.65 2.37 -9.35
N TYR A 229 -5.11 2.64 -8.16
CA TYR A 229 -5.90 2.71 -6.93
C TYR A 229 -5.22 3.58 -5.85
N LEU A 230 -4.83 4.81 -6.19
CA LEU A 230 -4.14 5.74 -5.27
C LEU A 230 -5.12 6.52 -4.38
N THR A 231 -6.03 5.80 -3.72
CA THR A 231 -6.99 6.37 -2.76
C THR A 231 -6.35 6.62 -1.39
N GLU A 232 -7.05 7.28 -0.46
CA GLU A 232 -6.54 7.55 0.89
C GLU A 232 -6.21 6.28 1.71
N HIS A 233 -6.66 5.11 1.26
CA HIS A 233 -6.36 3.80 1.87
C HIS A 233 -4.97 3.25 1.48
N ASN A 234 -4.40 3.71 0.37
CA ASN A 234 -3.15 3.19 -0.20
C ASN A 234 -1.97 4.16 -0.09
N ILE A 235 -2.12 5.22 0.69
CA ILE A 235 -1.05 6.16 0.99
C ILE A 235 -0.93 6.29 2.51
N THR A 236 0.25 6.02 3.06
CA THR A 236 0.51 6.19 4.50
C THR A 236 0.73 7.64 4.89
N LEU A 237 0.58 7.93 6.18
CA LEU A 237 0.93 9.22 6.78
C LEU A 237 2.46 9.49 6.75
N ASP A 238 3.31 8.48 6.50
CA ASP A 238 4.74 8.68 6.19
C ASP A 238 5.06 8.63 4.68
N CYS A 239 4.05 8.92 3.86
CA CYS A 239 4.13 9.13 2.42
C CYS A 239 4.67 7.93 1.64
N ARG A 240 4.26 6.72 2.04
CA ARG A 240 4.50 5.48 1.32
C ARG A 240 3.29 5.12 0.47
N ILE A 241 3.53 4.76 -0.78
CA ILE A 241 2.54 4.14 -1.66
C ILE A 241 2.61 2.63 -1.46
N VAL A 242 1.47 1.97 -1.29
CA VAL A 242 1.37 0.57 -0.82
C VAL A 242 0.23 -0.16 -1.52
N ASP A 243 0.16 -1.48 -1.34
CA ASP A 243 -0.86 -2.36 -1.93
C ASP A 243 -0.79 -2.35 -3.47
N PHE A 244 0.29 -2.94 -4.00
CA PHE A 244 0.60 -2.97 -5.43
C PHE A 244 -0.08 -4.11 -6.20
N ASP A 245 -1.13 -4.73 -5.66
CA ASP A 245 -1.84 -5.81 -6.32
C ASP A 245 -2.65 -5.36 -7.54
N SER A 246 -2.89 -4.06 -7.68
CA SER A 246 -3.50 -3.42 -8.86
C SER A 246 -2.50 -2.81 -9.85
N VAL A 247 -1.19 -2.82 -9.55
CA VAL A 247 -0.20 -2.18 -10.42
C VAL A 247 -0.11 -2.91 -11.75
N GLU A 248 -0.17 -2.14 -12.83
CA GLU A 248 -0.04 -2.65 -14.18
C GLU A 248 0.98 -1.84 -14.98
N LYS A 249 1.53 -2.46 -16.04
CA LYS A 249 2.36 -1.73 -17.00
C LYS A 249 1.51 -0.74 -17.77
N LEU A 250 2.05 0.46 -17.98
CA LEU A 250 1.45 1.44 -18.87
C LEU A 250 1.32 0.87 -20.29
N PRO A 251 0.15 1.01 -20.92
CA PRO A 251 -0.06 0.49 -22.27
C PRO A 251 0.78 1.29 -23.28
N PRO A 252 1.17 0.68 -24.42
CA PRO A 252 1.89 1.40 -25.48
C PRO A 252 1.00 2.40 -26.23
N ASP A 253 -0.32 2.27 -26.11
CA ASP A 253 -1.29 3.19 -26.71
C ASP A 253 -1.26 4.54 -25.98
N LYS A 254 -0.92 5.62 -26.71
CA LYS A 254 -0.76 6.98 -26.15
C LYS A 254 -2.00 7.44 -25.38
N SER A 255 -3.20 7.22 -25.92
CA SER A 255 -4.44 7.70 -25.30
C SER A 255 -4.74 7.00 -23.98
N LYS A 256 -4.54 5.68 -23.92
CA LYS A 256 -4.72 4.89 -22.70
C LYS A 256 -3.62 5.19 -21.67
N LEU A 257 -2.39 5.39 -22.12
CA LEU A 257 -1.27 5.78 -21.26
C LEU A 257 -1.58 7.11 -20.57
N GLN A 258 -1.99 8.13 -21.32
CA GLN A 258 -2.31 9.45 -20.76
C GLN A 258 -3.48 9.38 -19.79
N LYS A 259 -4.53 8.63 -20.14
CA LYS A 259 -5.67 8.42 -19.25
C LYS A 259 -5.24 7.80 -17.92
N ASN A 260 -4.46 6.72 -17.94
CA ASN A 260 -4.03 6.04 -16.72
C ASN A 260 -3.15 6.93 -15.84
N ILE A 261 -2.22 7.68 -16.44
CA ILE A 261 -1.37 8.64 -15.71
C ILE A 261 -2.23 9.75 -15.08
N VAL A 262 -3.18 10.31 -15.82
CA VAL A 262 -4.06 11.38 -15.33
C VAL A 262 -4.95 10.87 -14.20
N THR A 263 -5.49 9.65 -14.29
CA THR A 263 -6.28 9.04 -13.23
C THR A 263 -5.45 8.85 -11.95
N ASP A 264 -4.25 8.27 -12.04
CA ASP A 264 -3.38 8.11 -10.88
C ASP A 264 -2.98 9.46 -10.26
N LEU A 265 -2.68 10.46 -11.08
CA LEU A 265 -2.35 11.81 -10.62
C LEU A 265 -3.53 12.46 -9.89
N TYR A 266 -4.74 12.31 -10.42
CA TYR A 266 -5.96 12.81 -9.82
C TYR A 266 -6.27 12.13 -8.49
N ASP A 267 -6.19 10.79 -8.44
CA ASP A 267 -6.43 10.02 -7.22
C ASP A 267 -5.43 10.37 -6.12
N ALA A 268 -4.15 10.49 -6.47
CA ALA A 268 -3.10 10.90 -5.52
C ALA A 268 -3.31 12.34 -5.03
N ALA A 269 -3.67 13.26 -5.92
CA ALA A 269 -3.92 14.65 -5.56
C ALA A 269 -5.14 14.78 -4.64
N ASN A 270 -6.22 14.05 -4.92
CA ASN A 270 -7.41 14.02 -4.07
C ASN A 270 -7.14 13.38 -2.71
N SER A 271 -6.38 12.30 -2.66
CA SER A 271 -5.94 11.72 -1.40
C SER A 271 -5.13 12.73 -0.58
N PHE A 272 -4.27 13.52 -1.22
CA PHE A 272 -3.54 14.58 -0.56
C PHE A 272 -4.45 15.73 -0.06
N ILE A 273 -5.45 16.15 -0.86
CA ILE A 273 -6.46 17.13 -0.43
C ILE A 273 -7.27 16.60 0.76
N SER A 274 -7.62 15.31 0.76
CA SER A 274 -8.29 14.64 1.89
C SER A 274 -7.45 14.72 3.17
N LEU A 275 -6.13 14.45 3.07
CA LEU A 275 -5.21 14.64 4.19
C LEU A 275 -5.20 16.08 4.71
N ILE A 276 -5.12 17.07 3.82
CA ILE A 276 -5.14 18.48 4.20
C ILE A 276 -6.46 18.84 4.89
N SER A 277 -7.59 18.30 4.41
CA SER A 277 -8.91 18.57 4.98
C SER A 277 -9.10 17.95 6.35
N ASN A 278 -8.43 16.83 6.65
CA ASN A 278 -8.41 16.22 7.98
C ASN A 278 -7.54 16.99 8.99
N LEU A 279 -6.68 17.89 8.52
CA LEU A 279 -5.98 18.85 9.35
C LEU A 279 -6.86 20.08 9.47
N GLU A 280 -7.71 20.12 10.50
CA GLU A 280 -8.40 21.34 10.90
C GLU A 280 -7.36 22.49 10.89
N TYR A 281 -7.71 23.66 10.33
CA TYR A 281 -6.88 24.89 10.28
C TYR A 281 -5.95 25.14 9.08
N VAL A 282 -6.15 24.52 7.91
CA VAL A 282 -5.48 24.97 6.67
C VAL A 282 -6.39 25.89 5.86
N ASP A 283 -5.98 27.15 5.69
CA ASP A 283 -6.65 28.15 4.83
C ASP A 283 -6.74 27.64 3.38
N GLU A 284 -7.84 27.95 2.68
CA GLU A 284 -8.07 27.59 1.28
C GLU A 284 -6.94 28.06 0.36
N ASP A 285 -6.38 29.25 0.61
CA ASP A 285 -5.23 29.76 -0.15
C ASP A 285 -4.00 28.85 0.00
N VAL A 286 -3.79 28.31 1.21
CA VAL A 286 -2.72 27.36 1.50
C VAL A 286 -2.98 26.01 0.84
N LYS A 287 -4.24 25.54 0.83
CA LYS A 287 -4.62 24.31 0.11
C LYS A 287 -4.32 24.44 -1.39
N GLY A 288 -4.72 25.54 -2.00
CA GLY A 288 -4.47 25.83 -3.41
C GLY A 288 -2.97 25.90 -3.73
N ALA A 289 -2.18 26.52 -2.84
CA ALA A 289 -0.72 26.56 -2.98
C ALA A 289 -0.07 25.17 -2.85
N LEU A 290 -0.51 24.35 -1.89
CA LEU A 290 -0.01 22.98 -1.69
C LEU A 290 -0.37 22.06 -2.86
N PHE A 291 -1.59 22.16 -3.39
CA PHE A 291 -2.03 21.43 -4.59
C PHE A 291 -1.19 21.84 -5.81
N SER A 292 -1.04 23.14 -6.04
CA SER A 292 -0.20 23.65 -7.14
C SER A 292 1.25 23.18 -7.00
N SER A 293 1.77 23.16 -5.77
CA SER A 293 3.10 22.64 -5.48
C SER A 293 3.22 21.16 -5.78
N PHE A 294 2.22 20.34 -5.41
CA PHE A 294 2.17 18.91 -5.70
C PHE A 294 2.25 18.65 -7.22
N ILE A 295 1.38 19.32 -8.00
CA ILE A 295 1.33 19.16 -9.45
C ILE A 295 2.64 19.59 -10.10
N ARG A 296 3.19 20.75 -9.70
CA ARG A 296 4.49 21.23 -10.20
C ARG A 296 5.59 20.22 -9.90
N ASN A 297 5.73 19.77 -8.65
CA ASN A 297 6.73 18.80 -8.25
C ASN A 297 6.61 17.48 -9.03
N TYR A 298 5.38 17.02 -9.30
CA TYR A 298 5.17 15.79 -10.06
C TYR A 298 5.73 15.94 -11.48
N PHE A 299 5.38 17.03 -12.18
CA PHE A 299 5.86 17.26 -13.54
C PHE A 299 7.36 17.57 -13.61
N GLU A 300 7.94 18.19 -12.58
CA GLU A 300 9.39 18.41 -12.48
C GLU A 300 10.18 17.09 -12.35
N ASN A 301 9.59 16.07 -11.72
CA ASN A 301 10.22 14.76 -11.52
C ASN A 301 9.86 13.73 -12.61
N CYS A 302 8.97 14.06 -13.54
CA CYS A 302 8.66 13.19 -14.68
C CYS A 302 9.76 13.24 -15.77
N ASP A 303 10.20 12.06 -16.19
CA ASP A 303 11.15 11.86 -17.29
C ASP A 303 10.55 12.31 -18.62
N GLU A 304 11.40 12.66 -19.61
CA GLU A 304 10.99 13.08 -20.96
C GLU A 304 10.10 12.06 -21.70
N LYS A 305 10.17 10.76 -21.34
CA LYS A 305 9.28 9.74 -21.92
C LYS A 305 7.82 9.97 -21.59
N ILE A 306 7.56 10.55 -20.42
CA ILE A 306 6.24 11.06 -20.01
C ILE A 306 6.14 12.54 -20.42
N GLY A 307 7.26 13.25 -20.41
CA GLY A 307 7.39 14.69 -20.53
C GLY A 307 7.50 15.29 -21.94
N ASN A 308 7.59 14.52 -23.01
CA ASN A 308 7.51 15.05 -24.39
C ASN A 308 6.16 15.73 -24.68
N ASN A 309 5.24 15.70 -23.71
CA ASN A 309 3.98 16.40 -23.72
C ASN A 309 3.55 16.85 -22.32
N LYS A 310 4.46 17.41 -21.50
CA LYS A 310 4.08 17.94 -20.16
C LYS A 310 2.89 18.89 -20.26
N ILE A 311 2.87 19.77 -21.26
CA ILE A 311 1.77 20.71 -21.50
C ILE A 311 0.47 19.94 -21.80
N GLU A 312 0.48 18.99 -22.76
CA GLU A 312 -0.73 18.20 -23.09
C GLU A 312 -1.22 17.38 -21.87
N LEU A 313 -0.32 16.84 -21.04
CA LEU A 313 -0.71 16.14 -19.81
C LEU A 313 -1.30 17.07 -18.75
N ILE A 314 -0.76 18.29 -18.60
CA ILE A 314 -1.31 19.31 -17.71
C ILE A 314 -2.72 19.70 -18.17
N GLU A 315 -2.89 19.97 -19.47
CA GLU A 315 -4.19 20.31 -20.06
C GLU A 315 -5.20 19.17 -19.89
N LEU A 316 -4.79 17.92 -20.14
CA LEU A 316 -5.64 16.74 -19.92
C LEU A 316 -6.02 16.57 -18.45
N PHE A 317 -5.09 16.85 -17.54
CA PHE A 317 -5.36 16.77 -16.10
C PHE A 317 -6.38 17.80 -15.65
N TYR A 318 -6.24 19.08 -16.04
CA TYR A 318 -7.22 20.11 -15.70
C TYR A 318 -8.58 19.83 -16.33
N LYS A 319 -8.61 19.39 -17.59
CA LYS A 319 -9.85 18.96 -18.23
C LYS A 319 -10.52 17.81 -17.46
N TYR A 320 -9.74 16.84 -16.99
CA TYR A 320 -10.26 15.72 -16.21
C TYR A 320 -10.85 16.18 -14.86
N ILE A 321 -10.23 17.15 -14.19
CA ILE A 321 -10.79 17.77 -12.98
C ILE A 321 -12.15 18.40 -13.28
N GLU A 322 -12.24 19.24 -14.32
CA GLU A 322 -13.51 19.88 -14.73
C GLU A 322 -14.61 18.84 -15.03
N GLU A 323 -14.25 17.75 -15.72
CA GLU A 323 -15.19 16.64 -16.00
C GLU A 323 -15.65 15.91 -14.72
N MET A 324 -14.79 15.76 -13.72
CA MET A 324 -15.16 15.14 -12.45
C MET A 324 -16.05 16.05 -11.62
N GLU A 325 -15.74 17.34 -11.50
CA GLU A 325 -16.56 18.32 -10.77
C GLU A 325 -18.00 18.36 -11.31
N GLN A 326 -18.17 18.42 -12.64
CA GLN A 326 -19.49 18.39 -13.29
C GLN A 326 -20.29 17.12 -12.99
N LYS A 327 -19.62 15.99 -12.77
CA LYS A 327 -20.27 14.71 -12.51
C LYS A 327 -20.84 14.63 -11.09
N TYR A 328 -20.29 15.38 -10.14
CA TYR A 328 -20.68 15.33 -8.72
C TYR A 328 -21.55 16.53 -8.27
N ASP A 329 -21.72 17.54 -9.12
CA ASP A 329 -22.66 18.66 -8.92
C ASP A 329 -24.13 18.33 -9.33
N HIS A 330 -24.45 17.05 -9.50
CA HIS A 330 -25.78 16.51 -9.80
C HIS A 330 -26.15 15.42 -8.81
#